data_AF-A0A2N3W865-F1
#
_entry.id   AF-A0A2N3W865-F1
#
_cell.length_a   1.000
_cell.length_b   1.000
_cell.length_c   1.000
_cell.angle_alpha   90.00
_cell.angle_beta   90.00
_cell.angle_gamma   90.00
#
_symmetry.space_group_name_H-M   'P 1'
#
loop_
_entity.id
_entity.type
_entity.pdbx_description
1 polymer ?
#
loop_
_entity_poly.entity_id
_entity_poly.type
_entity_poly.pdbx_seq_one_letter_code
_entity_poly.pdbx_strand_id
1 'polypeptide(L)' 'MATPPFPRDLATAQVAWYDAYRQLTDPAPGGTAAARRRLLIAAHPYWGPEGPSPAARMALRECARRERRS' A
#
# COMPACT_ATOMS: atom_id res chain seq x y z
N MET A 1 -21.89 -6.81 -5.44
CA MET A 1 -20.46 -6.52 -5.65
C MET A 1 -20.08 -5.49 -4.62
N ALA A 2 -19.33 -5.87 -3.57
CA ALA A 2 -18.96 -4.94 -2.52
C ALA A 2 -17.95 -3.93 -3.10
N THR A 3 -18.34 -2.66 -3.19
CA THR A 3 -17.42 -1.58 -3.53
C THR A 3 -16.28 -1.62 -2.50
N PRO A 4 -15.03 -1.85 -2.92
CA PRO A 4 -13.93 -1.81 -1.97
C PRO A 4 -13.88 -0.39 -1.35
N PRO A 5 -13.63 -0.27 -0.04
CA PRO A 5 -13.60 1.03 0.64
C PRO A 5 -12.45 1.95 0.16
N PHE A 6 -11.59 1.45 -0.72
CA PHE A 6 -10.47 2.16 -1.33
C PHE A 6 -10.39 1.87 -2.83
N PRO A 7 -9.82 2.79 -3.63
CA PRO A 7 -9.46 2.53 -5.01
C PRO A 7 -8.59 1.26 -5.13
N ARG A 8 -8.88 0.43 -6.13
CA ARG A 8 -8.21 -0.87 -6.32
C ARG A 8 -6.72 -0.71 -6.60
N ASP A 9 -6.34 0.34 -7.29
CA ASP A 9 -4.95 0.68 -7.60
C ASP A 9 -4.16 1.06 -6.34
N LEU A 10 -4.79 1.78 -5.40
CA LEU A 10 -4.22 2.10 -4.10
C LEU A 10 -4.01 0.82 -3.25
N ALA A 11 -4.99 -0.08 -3.25
CA ALA A 11 -4.89 -1.35 -2.55
C ALA A 11 -3.82 -2.28 -3.18
N THR A 12 -3.75 -2.32 -4.52
CA THR A 12 -2.70 -3.03 -5.28
C THR A 12 -1.31 -2.49 -4.95
N ALA A 13 -1.15 -1.17 -4.90
CA ALA A 13 0.12 -0.53 -4.52
C ALA A 13 0.54 -0.92 -3.10
N GLN A 14 -0.41 -1.01 -2.16
CA GLN A 14 -0.17 -1.44 -0.79
C GLN A 14 0.24 -2.92 -0.70
N VAL A 15 -0.39 -3.82 -1.46
CA VAL A 15 -0.02 -5.23 -1.54
C VAL A 15 1.41 -5.38 -2.08
N ALA A 16 1.71 -4.70 -3.20
CA ALA A 16 3.04 -4.69 -3.78
C ALA A 16 4.10 -4.12 -2.83
N TRP A 17 3.74 -3.13 -2.00
CA TRP A 17 4.63 -2.64 -0.94
C TRP A 17 4.92 -3.72 0.11
N TYR A 18 3.92 -4.50 0.55
CA TYR A 18 4.13 -5.61 1.48
C TYR A 18 5.04 -6.71 0.90
N ASP A 19 4.92 -7.00 -0.40
CA ASP A 19 5.82 -7.95 -1.08
C ASP A 19 7.26 -7.43 -1.11
N ALA A 20 7.46 -6.17 -1.47
CA ALA A 20 8.79 -5.54 -1.47
C ALA A 20 9.39 -5.45 -0.06
N TYR A 21 8.57 -5.15 0.95
CA TYR A 21 9.02 -5.13 2.34
C TYR A 21 9.42 -6.54 2.82
N ARG A 22 8.69 -7.58 2.43
CA ARG A 22 9.10 -8.98 2.69
C ARG A 22 10.45 -9.30 2.04
N GLN A 23 10.66 -8.87 0.80
CA GLN A 23 11.94 -9.04 0.09
C GLN A 23 13.08 -8.24 0.72
N LEU A 24 12.78 -7.15 1.43
CA LEU A 24 13.76 -6.35 2.17
C LEU A 24 14.11 -6.92 3.55
N THR A 25 13.17 -7.62 4.17
CA THR A 25 13.46 -8.40 5.38
C THR A 25 14.16 -9.71 5.07
N ASP A 26 14.15 -10.15 3.82
CA ASP A 26 15.04 -11.15 3.25
C ASP A 26 16.39 -10.44 2.92
N PRO A 27 17.58 -11.03 3.17
CA PRO A 27 18.88 -10.39 2.94
C PRO A 27 19.24 -10.04 1.47
N ALA A 28 18.26 -9.80 0.60
CA ALA A 28 18.44 -9.44 -0.81
C ALA A 28 18.37 -7.91 -1.05
N PRO A 29 19.07 -7.38 -2.08
CA PRO A 29 19.16 -5.94 -2.32
C PRO A 29 17.87 -5.38 -2.97
N GLY A 30 16.94 -4.85 -2.15
CA GLY A 30 15.61 -4.39 -2.60
C GLY A 30 15.17 -2.95 -2.23
N GLY A 31 16.06 -2.10 -1.71
CA GLY A 31 15.72 -0.82 -1.03
C GLY A 31 14.94 0.21 -1.85
N THR A 32 15.38 0.44 -3.09
CA THR A 32 14.87 1.55 -3.92
C THR A 32 13.43 1.32 -4.40
N ALA A 33 13.08 0.08 -4.73
CA ALA A 33 11.74 -0.27 -5.21
C ALA A 33 10.68 -0.09 -4.12
N ALA A 34 11.02 -0.38 -2.88
CA ALA A 34 10.16 -0.14 -1.74
C ALA A 34 9.95 1.38 -1.56
N ALA A 35 11.03 2.17 -1.45
CA ALA A 35 10.94 3.62 -1.25
C ALA A 35 10.05 4.30 -2.30
N ARG A 36 10.21 3.91 -3.57
CA ARG A 36 9.36 4.38 -4.69
C ARG A 36 7.89 4.03 -4.50
N ARG A 37 7.56 2.79 -4.11
CA ARG A 37 6.16 2.37 -3.84
C ARG A 37 5.54 3.16 -2.69
N ARG A 38 6.31 3.46 -1.64
CA ARG A 38 5.84 4.24 -0.49
C ARG A 38 5.50 5.68 -0.87
N LEU A 39 6.30 6.27 -1.77
CA LEU A 39 6.02 7.57 -2.35
C LEU A 39 4.73 7.55 -3.20
N LEU A 40 4.53 6.53 -4.04
CA LEU A 40 3.32 6.40 -4.85
C LEU A 40 2.04 6.27 -4.02
N ILE A 41 2.07 5.51 -2.92
CA ILE A 41 0.93 5.39 -2.00
C ILE A 41 0.66 6.72 -1.29
N ALA A 42 1.70 7.45 -0.88
CA ALA A 42 1.55 8.72 -0.17
C ALA A 42 1.11 9.88 -1.08
N ALA A 43 1.55 9.88 -2.35
CA ALA A 43 1.19 10.88 -3.35
C ALA A 43 -0.14 10.60 -4.07
N HIS A 44 -0.87 9.57 -3.64
CA HIS A 44 -2.09 9.16 -4.31
C HIS A 44 -3.20 10.24 -4.16
N PRO A 45 -3.87 10.65 -5.25
CA PRO A 45 -4.86 11.74 -5.24
C PRO A 45 -6.01 11.55 -4.24
N TYR A 46 -6.35 10.29 -3.93
CA TYR A 46 -7.34 9.91 -2.92
C TYR A 46 -7.12 10.54 -1.53
N TRP A 47 -5.86 10.82 -1.16
CA TRP A 47 -5.56 11.34 0.17
C TRP A 47 -5.70 12.84 0.32
N GLY A 48 -5.90 13.59 -0.77
CA GLY A 48 -5.87 15.05 -0.73
C GLY A 48 -4.48 15.60 -0.37
N PRO A 49 -4.35 16.94 -0.23
CA PRO A 49 -3.08 17.61 0.01
C PRO A 49 -2.49 17.31 1.41
N GLU A 50 -3.32 16.99 2.40
CA GLU A 50 -2.90 16.55 3.73
C GLU A 50 -2.28 15.13 3.78
N GLY A 51 -2.51 14.32 2.75
CA GLY A 51 -2.02 12.94 2.70
C GLY A 51 -2.74 11.98 3.66
N PRO A 52 -2.32 10.70 3.72
CA PRO A 52 -3.05 9.69 4.48
C PRO A 52 -2.94 9.89 5.99
N SER A 53 -4.08 10.01 6.67
CA SER A 53 -4.17 9.99 8.13
C SER A 53 -3.72 8.64 8.72
N PRO A 54 -3.35 8.57 10.02
CA PRO A 54 -2.98 7.31 10.66
C PRO A 54 -4.07 6.24 10.57
N ALA A 55 -5.35 6.63 10.74
CA ALA A 55 -6.49 5.73 10.61
C ALA A 55 -6.67 5.22 9.16
N ALA A 56 -6.50 6.11 8.19
CA ALA A 56 -6.52 5.77 6.76
C ALA A 56 -5.44 4.74 6.39
N ARG A 57 -4.22 4.89 6.91
CA ARG A 57 -3.14 3.90 6.70
C ARG A 57 -3.50 2.54 7.28
N MET A 58 -4.11 2.51 8.47
CA MET A 58 -4.52 1.25 9.10
C MET A 58 -5.64 0.56 8.30
N ALA A 59 -6.62 1.31 7.82
CA ALA A 59 -7.69 0.78 6.98
C ALA A 59 -7.16 0.29 5.62
N LEU A 60 -6.21 1.00 5.00
CA LEU A 60 -5.54 0.54 3.77
C LEU A 60 -4.76 -0.76 3.98
N ARG A 61 -4.06 -0.91 5.12
CA ARG A 61 -3.34 -2.14 5.47
C ARG A 61 -4.30 -3.33 5.61
N GLU A 62 -5.44 -3.14 6.25
CA GLU A 62 -6.46 -4.17 6.41
C GLU A 62 -7.08 -4.56 5.06
N CYS A 63 -7.37 -3.59 4.18
CA CYS A 63 -7.87 -3.85 2.84
C CYS A 63 -6.87 -4.68 2.03
N ALA A 64 -5.59 -4.30 2.04
CA ALA A 64 -4.53 -5.04 1.34
C ALA A 64 -4.37 -6.48 1.86
N ARG A 65 -4.57 -6.72 3.17
CA ARG A 65 -4.56 -8.08 3.73
C ARG A 65 -5.73 -8.93 3.23
N ARG A 66 -6.89 -8.32 3.02
CA ARG A 66 -8.08 -8.99 2.47
C ARG A 66 -7.89 -9.32 1.00
N GLU A 67 -7.38 -8.37 0.21
CA GLU A 67 -7.07 -8.61 -1.21
C GLU A 67 -6.03 -9.71 -1.40
N ARG A 68 -5.04 -9.82 -0.52
CA ARG A 68 -4.04 -10.89 -0.59
C ARG A 68 -4.60 -12.28 -0.25
N ARG A 69 -5.81 -12.35 0.34
CA ARG A 69 -6.49 -13.59 0.73
C ARG A 69 -7.58 -14.00 -0.27
N SER A 70 -8.04 -13.07 -1.12
CA SER A 70 -9.02 -13.33 -2.18
C SER A 70 -8.36 -13.84 -3.45
#